data_AF-A0A3S0ZJV7-F1
#
_entry.id   AF-A0A3S0ZJV7-F1
#
_cell.length_a   1.000
_cell.length_b   1.000
_cell.length_c   1.000
_cell.angle_alpha   90.00
_cell.angle_beta   90.00
_cell.angle_gamma   90.00
#
_symmetry.space_group_name_H-M   'P 1'
#
loop_
_entity.id
_entity.type
_entity.pdbx_description
1 polymer ?
#
loop_
_entity_poly.entity_id
_entity_poly.type
_entity_poly.pdbx_seq_one_letter_code
_entity_poly.pdbx_strand_id
1 'polypeptide(L)'
;QGDTKTHDPQGDTKTYDPQEDTKTYDPQGDTKTYDPQEDTKTYDPQEDTKTHDPQGDTKTHDPQGDTKTYDPQEDTKTYDPQGDTKTHDPQGDTKTHDPQGDTKT
;
A
#
# COMPACT_ATOMS: atom_id res chain seq x y z
N GLN A 1 -12.67 10.08 -14.78
CA GLN A 1 -11.23 10.35 -14.86
C GLN A 1 -10.90 11.48 -13.92
N GLY A 2 -10.42 11.12 -12.76
CA GLY A 2 -9.81 11.92 -11.72
C GLY A 2 -8.71 11.08 -11.07
N ASP A 3 -7.87 11.71 -10.27
CA ASP A 3 -6.96 10.99 -9.39
C ASP A 3 -7.39 11.36 -7.98
N THR A 4 -7.52 10.39 -7.08
CA THR A 4 -7.80 10.72 -5.69
C THR A 4 -6.49 10.85 -4.92
N LYS A 5 -6.24 12.07 -4.39
CA LYS A 5 -5.07 12.36 -3.56
C LYS A 5 -5.48 12.83 -2.18
N THR A 6 -5.03 12.12 -1.17
CA THR A 6 -5.25 12.48 0.24
C THR A 6 -3.92 12.66 0.95
N HIS A 7 -3.85 13.67 1.82
CA HIS A 7 -2.71 13.93 2.67
C HIS A 7 -3.22 14.31 4.06
N ASP A 8 -2.90 13.49 5.06
CA ASP A 8 -3.15 13.80 6.46
C ASP A 8 -1.79 13.87 7.17
N PRO A 9 -1.41 14.97 7.83
CA PRO A 9 -0.13 15.05 8.51
C PRO A 9 -0.04 14.28 9.84
N GLN A 10 -1.17 13.96 10.50
CA GLN A 10 -1.21 13.32 11.83
C GLN A 10 -2.50 12.51 12.07
N GLY A 11 -2.85 11.56 11.19
CA GLY A 11 -3.97 10.67 11.46
C GLY A 11 -4.53 9.92 10.24
N ASP A 12 -5.37 8.92 10.52
CA ASP A 12 -5.82 7.93 9.55
C ASP A 12 -6.28 8.49 8.20
N THR A 13 -5.64 8.04 7.13
CA THR A 13 -6.04 8.37 5.77
C THR A 13 -6.78 7.21 5.12
N LYS A 14 -7.98 7.47 4.60
CA LYS A 14 -8.81 6.47 3.90
C LYS A 14 -9.23 6.97 2.54
N THR A 15 -8.89 6.22 1.51
CA THR A 15 -9.24 6.55 0.14
C THR A 15 -9.88 5.34 -0.56
N TYR A 16 -10.95 5.61 -1.31
CA TYR A 16 -11.67 4.62 -2.12
C TYR A 16 -11.93 5.24 -3.48
N ASP A 17 -11.41 4.63 -4.53
CA ASP A 17 -11.63 5.06 -5.91
C ASP A 17 -11.99 3.84 -6.75
N PRO A 18 -13.14 3.79 -7.44
CA PRO A 18 -13.57 2.57 -8.11
C PRO A 18 -12.90 2.27 -9.46
N GLN A 19 -12.26 3.24 -10.11
CA GLN A 19 -11.68 3.06 -11.46
C GLN A 19 -10.49 4.00 -11.73
N GLU A 20 -9.83 4.54 -10.70
CA GLU A 20 -8.84 5.60 -10.89
C GLU A 20 -7.73 5.59 -9.85
N ASP A 21 -6.52 5.89 -10.32
CA ASP A 21 -5.29 6.13 -9.57
C ASP A 21 -5.49 6.75 -8.16
N THR A 22 -5.13 5.98 -7.13
CA THR A 22 -5.20 6.47 -5.75
C THR A 22 -3.82 6.72 -5.14
N LYS A 23 -3.64 7.92 -4.55
CA LYS A 23 -2.40 8.32 -3.86
C LYS A 23 -2.69 8.82 -2.46
N THR A 24 -2.16 8.11 -1.46
CA THR A 24 -2.36 8.47 -0.05
C THR A 24 -1.02 8.66 0.66
N TYR A 25 -0.94 9.70 1.49
CA TYR A 25 0.25 10.03 2.28
C TYR A 25 -0.14 10.43 3.69
N ASP A 26 0.39 9.71 4.68
CA ASP A 26 0.25 10.03 6.10
C ASP A 26 1.63 9.99 6.76
N PRO A 27 2.22 11.08 7.29
CA PRO A 27 3.46 11.07 8.03
C PRO A 27 3.43 10.30 9.36
N GLN A 28 2.26 10.22 10.00
CA GLN A 28 2.05 9.64 11.33
C GLN A 28 0.59 9.20 11.47
N GLY A 29 0.28 7.96 11.11
CA GLY A 29 -1.04 7.37 11.32
C GLY A 29 -1.28 6.14 10.43
N ASP A 30 -2.52 5.67 10.32
CA ASP A 30 -2.82 4.52 9.48
C ASP A 30 -3.21 4.96 8.06
N THR A 31 -2.59 4.37 7.04
CA THR A 31 -3.08 4.54 5.67
C THR A 31 -3.83 3.32 5.13
N LYS A 32 -5.05 3.54 4.62
CA LYS A 32 -5.87 2.51 3.96
C LYS A 32 -6.35 2.98 2.60
N THR A 33 -5.98 2.23 1.57
CA THR A 33 -6.38 2.54 0.19
C THR A 33 -7.02 1.34 -0.50
N TYR A 34 -8.05 1.60 -1.30
CA TYR A 34 -8.73 0.60 -2.12
C TYR A 34 -9.02 1.16 -3.52
N ASP A 35 -8.50 0.49 -4.54
CA ASP A 35 -8.74 0.78 -5.96
C ASP A 35 -9.09 -0.52 -6.70
N PRO A 36 -10.27 -0.69 -7.32
CA PRO A 36 -10.65 -1.89 -8.04
C PRO A 36 -9.94 -2.19 -9.36
N GLN A 37 -9.47 -1.16 -10.07
CA GLN A 37 -9.09 -1.30 -11.49
C GLN A 37 -7.86 -0.49 -11.92
N GLU A 38 -7.28 0.32 -11.05
CA GLU A 38 -6.10 1.15 -11.33
C GLU A 38 -5.12 1.19 -10.15
N ASP A 39 -3.98 1.89 -10.34
CA ASP A 39 -2.86 1.82 -9.41
C ASP A 39 -3.18 2.39 -8.03
N THR A 40 -2.70 1.68 -7.01
CA THR A 40 -2.65 2.23 -5.66
C THR A 40 -1.23 2.54 -5.21
N LYS A 41 -1.02 3.77 -4.71
CA LYS A 41 0.24 4.20 -4.11
C LYS A 41 0.02 4.75 -2.71
N THR A 42 0.66 4.12 -1.73
CA THR A 42 0.54 4.51 -0.33
C THR A 42 1.91 4.72 0.32
N TYR A 43 2.01 5.75 1.17
CA TYR A 43 3.22 6.05 1.92
C TYR A 43 2.90 6.46 3.35
N ASP A 44 3.50 5.75 4.30
CA ASP A 44 3.31 5.96 5.74
C ASP A 44 4.62 5.83 6.51
N PRO A 45 5.24 6.91 7.03
CA PRO A 45 6.54 6.87 7.69
C PRO A 45 6.67 6.10 8.99
N GLN A 46 5.59 6.02 9.78
CA GLN A 46 5.70 5.66 11.20
C GLN A 46 4.61 4.70 11.71
N GLU A 47 3.66 4.31 10.86
CA GLU A 47 2.51 3.50 11.24
C GLU A 47 1.97 2.70 10.02
N ASP A 48 0.92 1.91 10.22
CA ASP A 48 0.57 0.79 9.33
C ASP A 48 0.02 1.24 7.97
N THR A 49 0.49 0.56 6.91
CA THR A 49 -0.11 0.68 5.59
C THR A 49 -0.91 -0.54 5.17
N LYS A 50 -2.13 -0.31 4.67
CA LYS A 50 -2.91 -1.33 3.96
C LYS A 50 -3.38 -0.88 2.59
N THR A 51 -3.08 -1.69 1.60
CA THR A 51 -3.51 -1.47 0.22
C THR A 51 -4.21 -2.71 -0.34
N HIS A 52 -5.26 -2.49 -1.13
CA HIS A 52 -5.93 -3.54 -1.86
C HIS A 52 -6.29 -3.07 -3.27
N ASP A 53 -5.82 -3.82 -4.26
CA ASP A 53 -6.08 -3.58 -5.67
C ASP A 53 -6.44 -4.89 -6.38
N PRO A 54 -7.69 -5.13 -6.81
CA PRO A 54 -8.10 -6.31 -7.56
C PRO A 54 -7.48 -6.47 -8.95
N GLN A 55 -7.14 -5.36 -9.63
CA GLN A 55 -6.66 -5.30 -11.02
C GLN A 55 -5.84 -4.01 -11.23
N GLY A 56 -4.57 -4.00 -10.86
CA GLY A 56 -3.69 -2.83 -11.03
C GLY A 56 -2.44 -2.93 -10.17
N ASP A 57 -1.48 -2.01 -10.32
CA ASP A 57 -0.23 -2.09 -9.57
C ASP A 57 -0.40 -1.53 -8.14
N THR A 58 -0.04 -2.33 -7.13
CA THR A 58 0.13 -1.81 -5.78
C THR A 58 1.57 -1.44 -5.45
N LYS A 59 1.77 -0.22 -4.96
CA LYS A 59 3.01 0.19 -4.30
C LYS A 59 2.78 0.74 -2.89
N THR A 60 3.45 0.12 -1.94
CA THR A 60 3.45 0.55 -0.54
C THR A 60 4.86 0.82 -0.04
N HIS A 61 5.02 1.86 0.77
CA HIS A 61 6.26 2.15 1.46
C HIS A 61 5.99 2.61 2.89
N ASP A 62 6.51 1.84 3.84
CA ASP A 62 6.39 2.09 5.27
C ASP A 62 7.77 1.96 5.95
N PRO A 63 8.46 3.05 6.32
CA PRO A 63 9.73 3.02 7.04
C PRO A 63 9.70 2.38 8.44
N GLN A 64 8.58 2.40 9.16
CA GLN A 64 8.46 1.96 10.55
C GLN A 64 7.01 1.57 10.86
N GLY A 65 6.57 0.36 10.48
CA GLY A 65 5.17 -0.05 10.66
C GLY A 65 4.86 -1.33 9.88
N ASP A 66 3.63 -1.85 9.96
CA ASP A 66 3.27 -3.04 9.17
C ASP A 66 2.78 -2.65 7.77
N THR A 67 3.33 -3.29 6.74
CA THR A 67 2.72 -3.26 5.40
C THR A 67 1.88 -4.50 5.11
N LYS A 68 0.64 -4.28 4.65
CA LYS A 68 -0.23 -5.32 4.09
C LYS A 68 -0.73 -4.94 2.70
N THR A 69 -0.36 -5.73 1.70
CA THR A 69 -0.78 -5.54 0.31
C THR A 69 -1.51 -6.77 -0.22
N TYR A 70 -2.57 -6.54 -0.99
CA TYR A 70 -3.29 -7.57 -1.74
C TYR A 70 -3.53 -7.12 -3.19
N ASP A 71 -2.98 -7.90 -4.13
CA ASP A 71 -3.12 -7.68 -5.57
C ASP A 71 -3.37 -9.02 -6.30
N PRO A 72 -4.57 -9.29 -6.83
CA PRO A 72 -4.90 -10.55 -7.49
C PRO A 72 -4.33 -10.73 -8.90
N GLN A 73 -4.07 -9.66 -9.65
CA GLN A 73 -3.94 -9.76 -11.12
C GLN A 73 -2.71 -9.07 -11.71
N GLU A 74 -1.99 -8.23 -10.93
CA GLU A 74 -0.89 -7.37 -11.40
C GLU A 74 0.23 -7.31 -10.33
N ASP A 75 1.21 -6.39 -10.44
CA ASP A 75 2.41 -6.39 -9.61
C ASP A 75 2.22 -5.76 -8.22
N THR A 76 2.71 -6.44 -7.19
CA THR A 76 2.94 -5.82 -5.87
C THR A 76 4.38 -5.41 -5.61
N LYS A 77 4.59 -4.18 -5.14
CA LYS A 77 5.87 -3.70 -4.59
C LYS A 77 5.70 -3.15 -3.19
N THR A 78 6.37 -3.77 -2.22
CA THR A 78 6.37 -3.35 -0.82
C THR A 78 7.78 -3.07 -0.33
N TYR A 79 7.94 -1.97 0.41
CA TYR A 79 9.17 -1.64 1.12
C TYR A 79 8.88 -1.32 2.58
N ASP A 80 9.46 -2.11 3.47
CA ASP A 80 9.37 -1.94 4.91
C ASP A 80 10.71 -2.20 5.59
N PRO A 81 11.47 -1.17 6.00
CA PRO A 81 12.77 -1.36 6.61
C PRO A 81 12.71 -1.76 8.09
N GLN A 82 11.58 -1.55 8.80
CA GLN A 82 11.43 -1.76 10.25
C GLN A 82 9.98 -2.13 10.61
N GLY A 83 9.53 -3.32 10.23
CA GLY A 83 8.17 -3.80 10.49
C GLY A 83 7.85 -5.07 9.71
N ASP A 84 6.62 -5.57 9.82
CA ASP A 84 6.23 -6.81 9.14
C ASP A 84 5.60 -6.53 7.78
N THR A 85 6.15 -7.14 6.73
CA THR A 85 5.50 -7.14 5.42
C THR A 85 4.67 -8.40 5.19
N LYS A 86 3.42 -8.21 4.78
CA LYS A 86 2.59 -9.24 4.16
C LYS A 86 2.13 -8.83 2.77
N THR A 87 2.49 -9.62 1.77
CA THR A 87 2.01 -9.48 0.40
C THR A 87 1.21 -10.71 0.01
N HIS A 88 0.21 -10.56 -0.85
CA HIS A 88 -0.45 -11.68 -1.51
C HIS A 88 -0.72 -11.32 -2.97
N ASP A 89 -0.05 -12.05 -3.87
CA ASP A 89 -0.17 -11.90 -5.31
C ASP A 89 -0.26 -13.27 -6.01
N PRO A 90 -1.44 -13.65 -6.52
CA PRO A 90 -1.67 -14.94 -7.14
C PRO A 90 -1.42 -14.97 -8.65
N GLN A 91 -1.27 -13.84 -9.35
CA GLN A 91 -1.13 -13.82 -10.82
C GLN A 91 -0.04 -12.86 -11.37
N GLY A 92 0.47 -11.92 -10.59
CA GLY A 92 1.54 -10.98 -10.93
C GLY A 92 2.87 -11.24 -10.21
N ASP A 93 3.78 -10.26 -10.30
CA ASP A 93 5.08 -10.31 -9.63
C ASP A 93 5.07 -9.56 -8.28
N THR A 94 5.45 -10.27 -7.22
CA THR A 94 5.73 -9.65 -5.91
C THR A 94 7.20 -9.29 -5.73
N LYS A 95 7.46 -8.07 -5.28
CA LYS A 95 8.74 -7.65 -4.71
C LYS A 95 8.54 -7.07 -3.32
N THR A 96 9.15 -7.73 -2.35
CA THR A 96 9.20 -7.28 -0.95
C THR A 96 10.64 -7.03 -0.55
N HIS A 97 10.87 -5.93 0.17
CA HIS A 97 12.14 -5.65 0.82
C HIS A 97 11.92 -5.35 2.29
N ASP A 98 12.36 -6.28 3.13
CA ASP A 98 12.31 -6.17 4.59
C ASP A 98 13.64 -6.64 5.22
N PRO A 99 14.48 -5.71 5.69
CA PRO A 99 15.77 -5.98 6.28
C PRO A 99 15.74 -6.21 7.80
N GLN A 100 14.67 -5.88 8.51
CA GLN A 100 14.63 -5.93 9.99
C GLN A 100 13.39 -6.59 10.61
N GLY A 101 12.32 -6.83 9.85
CA GLY A 101 11.11 -7.53 10.28
C GLY A 101 10.85 -8.84 9.53
N ASP A 102 9.64 -9.36 9.69
CA ASP A 102 9.23 -10.63 9.10
C ASP A 102 8.49 -10.44 7.77
N THR A 103 9.04 -11.01 6.69
CA THR A 103 8.35 -11.08 5.40
C THR A 103 7.49 -12.34 5.27
N LYS A 104 6.23 -12.14 4.89
CA LYS A 104 5.34 -13.20 4.38
C LYS A 104 4.82 -12.84 3.00
N THR A 105 4.91 -13.80 2.10
CA THR A 105 4.34 -13.77 0.75
C THR A 105 3.33 -14.90 0.64
#